data_AF-A0A953HH88-F1
#
_entry.id   AF-A0A953HH88-F1
#
_cell.length_a   1.000
_cell.length_b   1.000
_cell.length_c   1.000
_cell.angle_alpha   90.00
_cell.angle_beta   90.00
_cell.angle_gamma   90.00
#
_symmetry.space_group_name_H-M   'P 1'
#
loop_
_entity.id
_entity.type
_entity.pdbx_description
1 polymer ?
#
loop_
_entity_poly.entity_id
_entity_poly.type
_entity_poly.pdbx_seq_one_letter_code
_entity_poly.pdbx_strand_id
1 'polypeptide(L)'
;MGGADRARSAPPLRGQVFMMRLAGLTIAAMLAGAGFAQAHAAEPTTTPIDCPASVGADVTCLSGQDANGAWYVVAMPADWNRRLIVHAHGGPRMGEPGAADPLEDLDRFA
;
A
#
# COMPACT_ATOMS: atom_id res chain seq x y z
N MET A 1 -71.00 -23.49 -18.09
CA MET A 1 -69.65 -23.94 -18.52
C MET A 1 -68.62 -23.02 -17.87
N GLY A 2 -67.65 -23.61 -17.16
CA GLY A 2 -66.52 -22.92 -16.50
C GLY A 2 -66.93 -22.32 -15.15
N GLY A 3 -66.41 -22.72 -13.99
CA GLY A 3 -65.14 -23.36 -13.69
C GLY A 3 -64.54 -22.55 -12.55
N ALA A 4 -64.61 -23.06 -11.33
CA ALA A 4 -63.89 -22.50 -10.20
C ALA A 4 -63.23 -23.66 -9.45
N ASP A 5 -61.97 -23.85 -9.83
CA ASP A 5 -61.06 -24.88 -9.39
C ASP A 5 -60.67 -24.74 -7.92
N ARG A 6 -60.42 -25.92 -7.35
CA ARG A 6 -59.90 -26.22 -6.01
C ARG A 6 -58.78 -25.29 -5.56
N ALA A 7 -58.95 -24.70 -4.38
CA ALA A 7 -57.89 -24.08 -3.61
C ALA A 7 -56.78 -25.10 -3.32
N ARG A 8 -55.55 -24.83 -3.78
CA ARG A 8 -54.33 -25.55 -3.39
C ARG A 8 -53.70 -24.82 -2.21
N SER A 9 -53.76 -25.42 -1.04
CA SER A 9 -53.13 -24.92 0.19
C SER A 9 -51.60 -25.00 0.09
N ALA A 10 -50.92 -23.86 0.24
CA ALA A 10 -49.47 -23.81 0.42
C ALA A 10 -49.11 -24.08 1.91
N PRO A 11 -48.02 -24.81 2.21
CA PRO A 11 -47.61 -25.07 3.59
C PRO A 11 -47.08 -23.78 4.27
N PRO A 12 -47.17 -23.66 5.61
CA PRO A 12 -46.84 -22.43 6.31
C PRO A 12 -45.33 -22.18 6.35
N LEU A 13 -44.93 -21.01 5.85
CA LEU A 13 -43.57 -20.41 5.82
C LEU A 13 -42.90 -20.21 7.19
N ARG A 14 -43.50 -20.67 8.28
CA ARG A 14 -43.06 -20.36 9.67
C ARG A 14 -41.77 -21.08 10.07
N GLY A 15 -41.46 -22.24 9.50
CA GLY A 15 -40.24 -23.01 9.84
C GLY A 15 -38.96 -22.50 9.17
N GLN A 16 -39.07 -21.76 8.07
CA GLN A 16 -37.94 -21.42 7.20
C GLN A 16 -37.21 -20.14 7.62
N VAL A 17 -37.87 -19.26 8.39
CA VAL A 17 -37.30 -17.96 8.81
C VAL A 17 -36.36 -18.13 10.01
N PHE A 18 -36.56 -19.15 10.86
CA PHE A 18 -35.80 -19.30 12.11
C PHE A 18 -34.36 -19.78 11.84
N MET A 19 -34.17 -20.71 10.90
CA MET A 19 -32.85 -21.22 10.51
C MET A 19 -31.97 -20.14 9.83
N MET A 20 -32.60 -19.19 9.13
CA MET A 20 -31.89 -18.12 8.42
C MET A 20 -31.38 -17.00 9.34
N ARG A 21 -31.97 -16.84 10.54
CA ARG A 21 -31.54 -15.82 11.52
C ARG A 21 -30.32 -16.24 12.34
N LEU A 22 -30.13 -17.53 12.59
CA LEU A 22 -28.94 -18.04 13.30
C LEU A 22 -27.69 -18.06 12.40
N ALA A 23 -27.84 -18.34 11.10
CA ALA A 23 -26.73 -18.30 10.14
C ALA A 23 -26.26 -16.87 9.82
N GLY A 24 -27.14 -15.87 9.91
CA GLY A 24 -26.77 -14.47 9.69
C GLY A 24 -25.90 -13.88 10.80
N LEU A 25 -26.07 -14.31 12.05
CA LEU A 25 -25.29 -13.80 13.18
C LEU A 25 -23.85 -14.33 13.21
N THR A 26 -23.58 -15.54 12.73
CA THR A 26 -22.23 -16.12 12.74
C THR A 26 -21.31 -15.50 11.68
N ILE A 27 -21.84 -15.13 10.52
CA ILE A 27 -21.06 -14.47 9.44
C ILE A 27 -20.65 -13.05 9.86
N ALA A 28 -21.54 -12.29 10.50
CA ALA A 28 -21.23 -10.94 10.97
C ALA A 28 -20.12 -10.92 12.05
N ALA A 29 -20.04 -11.95 12.89
CA ALA A 29 -19.02 -12.07 13.93
C ALA A 29 -17.61 -12.38 13.37
N MET A 30 -17.50 -13.10 12.24
CA MET A 30 -16.20 -13.38 11.62
C MET A 30 -15.59 -12.16 10.91
N LEU A 31 -16.41 -11.23 10.40
CA LEU A 31 -15.94 -10.01 9.75
C LEU A 31 -15.40 -8.96 10.72
N ALA A 32 -15.78 -9.02 12.00
CA ALA A 32 -15.30 -8.07 13.01
C ALA A 32 -13.99 -8.52 13.70
N GLY A 33 -13.58 -9.78 13.55
CA GLY A 33 -12.39 -10.35 14.22
C GLY A 33 -11.10 -10.33 13.40
N ALA A 34 -11.16 -10.04 12.10
CA ALA A 34 -9.99 -9.90 11.25
C ALA A 34 -9.36 -8.51 11.46
N GLY A 35 -8.76 -8.30 12.63
CA GLY A 35 -7.85 -7.19 12.84
C GLY A 35 -6.66 -7.38 11.90
N PHE A 36 -6.54 -6.55 10.87
CA PHE A 36 -5.32 -6.47 10.07
C PHE A 36 -4.19 -5.98 10.99
N ALA A 37 -3.37 -6.91 11.48
CA ALA A 37 -2.12 -6.56 12.12
C ALA A 37 -1.26 -5.88 11.04
N GLN A 38 -1.17 -4.55 11.08
CA GLN A 38 -0.24 -3.81 10.24
C GLN A 38 1.17 -4.14 10.75
N ALA A 39 1.87 -5.00 10.00
CA ALA A 39 3.30 -5.18 10.22
C ALA A 39 3.95 -3.81 9.97
N HIS A 40 4.48 -3.19 11.02
CA HIS A 40 5.35 -2.03 10.86
C HIS A 40 6.63 -2.55 10.21
N ALA A 41 6.78 -2.30 8.91
CA ALA A 41 8.05 -2.51 8.24
C ALA A 41 9.10 -1.67 8.99
N ALA A 42 10.26 -2.26 9.27
CA ALA A 42 11.38 -1.53 9.85
C ALA A 42 11.68 -0.32 8.96
N GLU A 43 11.86 0.85 9.56
CA GLU A 43 12.25 2.03 8.80
C GLU A 43 13.59 1.75 8.09
N PRO A 44 13.68 2.03 6.78
CA PRO A 44 14.93 1.82 6.07
C PRO A 44 16.00 2.72 6.69
N THR A 45 17.13 2.12 7.05
CA THR A 45 18.26 2.87 7.60
C THR A 45 18.89 3.69 6.48
N THR A 46 19.14 4.97 6.77
CA THR A 46 19.86 5.85 5.84
C THR A 46 21.21 6.24 6.40
N THR A 47 22.16 6.48 5.50
CA THR A 47 23.50 6.98 5.83
C THR A 47 23.72 8.34 5.18
N PRO A 48 24.29 9.32 5.90
CA PRO A 48 24.72 10.57 5.29
C PRO A 48 25.78 10.33 4.21
N ILE A 49 25.68 11.07 3.11
CA ILE A 49 26.65 11.08 2.01
C ILE A 49 26.94 12.52 1.59
N ASP A 50 28.01 12.72 0.83
CA ASP A 50 28.27 13.98 0.16
C ASP A 50 27.22 14.25 -0.91
N CYS A 51 26.70 15.48 -0.96
CA CYS A 51 25.80 15.90 -2.02
C CYS A 51 26.56 16.17 -3.33
N PRO A 52 26.00 15.81 -4.50
CA PRO A 52 26.44 16.35 -5.77
C PRO A 52 26.39 17.89 -5.78
N ALA A 53 27.31 18.53 -6.50
CA ALA A 53 27.39 19.99 -6.56
C ALA A 53 26.12 20.65 -7.16
N SER A 54 25.41 19.94 -8.03
CA SER A 54 24.14 20.35 -8.66
C SER A 54 23.01 20.61 -7.66
N VAL A 55 23.03 19.94 -6.49
CA VAL A 55 21.97 20.01 -5.48
C VAL A 55 21.95 21.36 -4.72
N GLY A 56 23.07 22.09 -4.73
CA GLY A 56 23.21 23.38 -4.06
C GLY A 56 23.71 23.29 -2.61
N ALA A 57 23.81 24.45 -1.95
CA ALA A 57 24.29 24.56 -0.58
C ALA A 57 23.19 24.25 0.45
N ASP A 58 23.59 23.93 1.68
CA ASP A 58 22.69 23.71 2.82
C ASP A 58 21.65 22.59 2.62
N VAL A 59 22.05 21.53 1.91
CA VAL A 59 21.28 20.32 1.68
C VAL A 59 21.95 19.13 2.36
N THR A 60 21.16 18.30 3.04
CA THR A 60 21.61 17.01 3.58
C THR A 60 21.27 15.90 2.59
N CYS A 61 22.28 15.18 2.12
CA CYS A 61 22.10 14.02 1.26
C CYS A 61 22.20 12.71 2.06
N LEU A 62 21.24 11.82 1.83
CA LEU A 62 21.13 10.54 2.52
C LEU A 62 21.04 9.42 1.48
N SER A 63 21.81 8.35 1.64
CA SER A 63 21.68 7.12 0.86
C SER A 63 20.95 6.06 1.67
N GLY A 64 20.15 5.22 1.02
CA GLY A 64 19.48 4.10 1.65
C GLY A 64 19.06 3.02 0.66
N GLN A 65 18.61 1.90 1.21
CA GLN A 65 18.03 0.79 0.47
C GLN A 65 16.68 0.43 1.10
N ASP A 66 15.66 0.26 0.26
CA ASP A 66 14.33 -0.14 0.75
C ASP A 66 14.31 -1.64 1.15
N ALA A 67 13.18 -2.08 1.73
CA ALA A 67 13.01 -3.46 2.15
C ALA A 67 13.02 -4.48 0.99
N ASN A 68 12.90 -4.03 -0.27
CA ASN A 68 12.93 -4.85 -1.47
C ASN A 68 14.29 -4.80 -2.19
N GLY A 69 15.28 -4.08 -1.64
CA GLY A 69 16.61 -3.95 -2.21
C GLY A 69 16.79 -2.76 -3.18
N ALA A 70 15.80 -1.89 -3.35
CA ALA A 70 15.92 -0.72 -4.22
C ALA A 70 16.79 0.36 -3.57
N TRP A 71 17.84 0.80 -4.27
CA TRP A 71 18.67 1.92 -3.84
C TRP A 71 17.98 3.26 -4.10
N TYR A 72 18.11 4.18 -3.15
CA TYR A 72 17.61 5.55 -3.28
C TYR A 72 18.57 6.54 -2.62
N VAL A 73 18.50 7.79 -3.08
CA VAL A 73 19.14 8.94 -2.43
C VAL A 73 18.08 10.01 -2.16
N VAL A 74 18.18 10.67 -1.02
CA VAL A 74 17.32 11.80 -0.63
C VAL A 74 18.18 13.05 -0.50
N ALA A 75 17.81 14.12 -1.19
CA ALA A 75 18.34 15.45 -0.97
C ALA A 75 17.32 16.27 -0.18
N MET A 76 17.66 16.64 1.07
CA MET A 76 16.77 17.35 1.99
C MET A 76 17.30 18.76 2.29
N PRO A 77 16.65 19.82 1.77
CA PRO A 77 17.01 21.20 2.11
C PRO A 77 16.77 21.50 3.58
N ALA A 78 17.59 22.36 4.17
CA ALA A 78 17.47 22.76 5.58
C ALA A 78 16.10 23.40 5.92
N ASP A 79 15.50 24.12 4.98
CA ASP A 79 14.20 24.82 5.11
C ASP A 79 13.03 24.07 4.46
N TRP A 80 13.13 22.74 4.38
CA TRP A 80 12.16 21.89 3.68
C TRP A 80 10.69 22.16 4.05
N ASN A 81 9.89 22.50 3.03
CA ASN A 81 8.46 22.83 3.16
C ASN A 81 7.53 21.60 3.29
N ARG A 82 8.07 20.42 3.58
CA ARG A 82 7.35 19.13 3.69
C ARG A 82 6.73 18.63 2.37
N ARG A 83 7.21 19.10 1.21
CA ARG A 83 6.81 18.54 -0.09
C ARG A 83 7.84 17.53 -0.58
N LEU A 84 7.39 16.33 -0.90
CA LEU A 84 8.24 15.28 -1.46
C LEU A 84 8.10 15.25 -2.98
N ILE A 85 9.24 15.29 -3.67
CA ILE A 85 9.34 15.01 -5.11
C ILE A 85 10.07 13.68 -5.24
N VAL A 86 9.52 12.75 -6.02
CA VAL A 86 10.13 11.45 -6.27
C VAL A 86 10.43 11.34 -7.76
N HIS A 87 11.70 11.12 -8.08
CA HIS A 87 12.10 10.69 -9.41
C HIS A 87 12.34 9.18 -9.38
N ALA A 88 11.69 8.46 -10.27
CA ALA A 88 11.90 7.03 -10.47
C ALA A 88 11.98 6.79 -11.97
N HIS A 89 13.09 6.22 -12.43
CA HIS A 89 13.30 5.91 -13.84
C HIS A 89 13.26 4.39 -14.06
N GLY A 90 12.90 4.00 -15.28
CA GLY A 90 12.89 2.60 -15.70
C GLY A 90 14.22 2.14 -16.29
N GLY A 91 14.31 0.84 -16.54
CA GLY A 91 15.45 0.21 -17.20
C GLY A 91 15.33 0.06 -18.72
N PRO A 92 16.28 -0.67 -19.36
CA PRO A 92 17.11 -1.68 -18.72
C PRO A 92 18.43 -1.11 -18.16
N ARG A 93 18.62 -1.21 -16.84
CA ARG A 93 19.98 -1.22 -16.27
C ARG A 93 20.57 -2.60 -16.55
N MET A 94 21.80 -2.63 -17.06
CA MET A 94 22.47 -3.86 -17.50
C MET A 94 23.38 -4.48 -16.44
N GLY A 95 23.49 -3.85 -15.27
CA GLY A 95 24.27 -4.31 -14.11
C GLY A 95 23.42 -4.36 -12.84
N GLU A 96 24.00 -4.94 -11.78
CA GLU A 96 23.36 -5.01 -10.45
C GLU A 96 23.20 -3.59 -9.85
N PRO A 97 22.03 -3.24 -9.30
CA PRO A 97 21.82 -1.94 -8.69
C PRO A 97 22.77 -1.67 -7.51
N GLY A 98 23.40 -0.49 -7.50
CA GLY A 98 24.33 -0.04 -6.48
C GLY A 98 23.94 1.29 -5.83
N ALA A 99 24.56 1.57 -4.67
CA ALA A 99 24.30 2.78 -3.88
C ALA A 99 24.58 4.10 -4.60
N ALA A 100 25.49 4.09 -5.58
CA ALA A 100 25.85 5.26 -6.37
C ALA A 100 24.91 5.49 -7.57
N ASP A 101 24.13 4.48 -7.98
CA ASP A 101 23.29 4.56 -9.18
C ASP A 101 22.27 5.71 -9.15
N PRO A 102 21.60 6.01 -8.00
CA PRO A 102 20.65 7.13 -7.94
C PRO A 102 21.30 8.51 -7.99
N LEU A 103 22.63 8.62 -7.85
CA LEU A 103 23.33 9.91 -7.86
C LEU A 103 23.32 10.55 -9.25
N GLU A 104 23.36 9.75 -10.32
CA GLU A 104 23.26 10.26 -11.69
C GLU A 104 21.92 10.98 -11.91
N ASP A 105 20.82 10.40 -11.43
CA ASP A 105 19.50 11.01 -11.55
C ASP A 105 19.35 12.24 -10.67
N LEU A 106 19.89 12.19 -9.44
CA LEU A 106 19.89 13.35 -8.56
C LEU A 106 20.64 14.51 -9.21
N ASP A 107 21.81 14.25 -9.82
CA ASP A 107 22.60 15.29 -10.50
C ASP A 107 21.87 15.91 -11.69
N ARG A 108 21.01 15.13 -12.36
CA ARG A 108 20.24 15.57 -13.53
C ARG A 108 18.96 16.33 -13.18
N PHE A 109 18.31 16.00 -12.07
CA PHE A 109 16.94 16.44 -11.77
C PHE A 109 16.77 17.26 -10.48
N ALA A 110 17.86 17.54 -9.75
CA ALA A 110 17.87 18.46 -8.61
C ALA A 110 17.61 19.93 -9.01
#